data_AF-A0A1R4B5A5-F1
#
_entry.id   AF-A0A1R4B5A5-F1
#
_cell.length_a   1.000
_cell.length_b   1.000
_cell.length_c   1.000
_cell.angle_alpha   90.00
_cell.angle_beta   90.00
_cell.angle_gamma   90.00
#
_symmetry.space_group_name_H-M   'P 1'
#
loop_
_entity.id
_entity.type
_entity.pdbx_description
1 polymer ?
#
loop_
_entity_poly.entity_id
_entity_poly.type
_entity_poly.pdbx_seq_one_letter_code
_entity_poly.pdbx_strand_id
1 'polypeptide(L)'
;MLSRQDIELPNNHYIDMYNEAGLAGHNAFMLGAVNRSQYYKLLGVMAMTEVLDPPQYMKLVKGCYRLGLLTDDVHYYNEHITIDIKHGDDWLYKVINNIVDKNPDSKSEFYQGSLLRLQTAERYYDYL
;
A
#
# COMPACT_ATOMS: atom_id res chain seq x y z
N MET A 1 11.72 16.61 -4.81
CA MET A 1 10.86 15.93 -5.79
C MET A 1 9.82 16.90 -6.35
N LEU A 2 8.80 17.29 -5.59
CA LEU A 2 7.69 18.13 -6.09
C LEU A 2 8.02 19.63 -6.17
N SER A 3 8.87 20.15 -5.28
CA SER A 3 9.34 21.54 -5.32
C SER A 3 10.17 21.90 -6.55
N ARG A 4 10.78 20.91 -7.22
CA ARG A 4 11.49 21.10 -8.51
C ARG A 4 10.53 21.26 -9.70
N GLN A 5 9.26 20.96 -9.50
CA GLN A 5 8.18 21.08 -10.48
C GLN A 5 7.25 22.25 -10.13
N ASP A 6 7.71 23.18 -9.28
CA ASP A 6 6.92 24.31 -8.76
C ASP A 6 5.60 23.89 -8.08
N ILE A 7 5.55 22.68 -7.52
CA ILE A 7 4.42 22.18 -6.75
C ILE A 7 4.68 22.45 -5.26
N GLU A 8 3.92 23.38 -4.69
CA GLU A 8 3.87 23.62 -3.25
C GLU A 8 2.99 22.58 -2.56
N LEU A 9 3.51 22.01 -1.47
CA LEU A 9 2.80 21.04 -0.66
C LEU A 9 2.13 21.72 0.53
N PRO A 10 0.88 21.36 0.87
CA PRO A 10 0.20 21.95 2.02
C PRO A 10 0.79 21.44 3.34
N ASN A 11 0.87 22.32 4.34
CA ASN A 11 1.43 22.02 5.67
C ASN A 11 0.44 21.33 6.62
N ASN A 12 -0.70 20.86 6.10
CA ASN A 12 -1.80 20.24 6.85
C ASN A 12 -1.73 18.70 6.84
N HIS A 13 -0.54 18.13 6.68
CA HIS A 13 -0.34 16.68 6.53
C HIS A 13 -1.15 16.08 5.35
N TYR A 14 -1.36 16.85 4.29
CA TYR A 14 -2.08 16.43 3.08
C TYR A 14 -3.54 16.06 3.32
N ILE A 15 -4.13 16.45 4.46
CA ILE A 15 -5.52 16.12 4.80
C ILE A 15 -6.46 16.60 3.70
N ASP A 16 -6.26 17.83 3.21
CA ASP A 16 -7.11 18.41 2.16
C ASP A 16 -6.85 17.81 0.76
N MET A 17 -5.80 16.99 0.61
CA MET A 17 -5.52 16.29 -0.66
C MET A 17 -6.23 14.94 -0.76
N TYR A 18 -6.66 14.36 0.37
CA TYR A 18 -7.35 13.08 0.38
C TYR A 18 -8.86 13.26 0.49
N ASN A 19 -9.60 12.60 -0.40
CA ASN A 19 -11.03 12.43 -0.25
C ASN A 19 -11.33 11.27 0.74
N GLU A 20 -12.62 10.96 0.92
CA GLU A 20 -13.06 9.83 1.74
C GLU A 20 -12.36 8.51 1.36
N ALA A 21 -12.20 8.22 0.06
CA ALA A 21 -11.57 6.98 -0.40
C ALA A 21 -10.08 6.90 -0.03
N GLY A 22 -9.34 8.00 -0.17
CA GLY A 22 -7.94 8.09 0.25
C GLY A 22 -7.79 7.90 1.76
N LEU A 23 -8.65 8.54 2.55
CA LEU A 23 -8.69 8.37 4.00
C LEU A 23 -9.09 6.95 4.41
N ALA A 24 -10.02 6.30 3.69
CA ALA A 24 -10.43 4.92 3.93
C ALA A 24 -9.25 3.95 3.74
N GLY A 25 -8.42 4.17 2.72
CA GLY A 25 -7.19 3.41 2.50
C GLY A 25 -6.23 3.50 3.70
N HIS A 26 -5.99 4.72 4.21
CA HIS A 26 -5.16 4.90 5.41
C HIS A 26 -5.76 4.25 6.65
N ASN A 27 -7.08 4.41 6.85
CA ASN A 27 -7.79 3.84 8.00
C ASN A 27 -7.78 2.31 8.01
N ALA A 28 -7.67 1.64 6.86
CA ALA A 28 -7.53 0.19 6.81
C ALA A 28 -6.27 -0.31 7.53
N PHE A 29 -5.15 0.41 7.43
CA PHE A 29 -3.94 0.11 8.20
C PHE A 29 -4.12 0.44 9.68
N MET A 30 -4.67 1.62 9.96
CA MET A 30 -4.80 2.09 11.34
C MET A 30 -5.71 1.18 12.18
N LEU A 31 -6.78 0.63 11.59
CA LEU A 31 -7.65 -0.35 12.24
C LEU A 31 -6.84 -1.47 12.91
N GLY A 32 -5.85 -2.02 12.22
CA GLY A 32 -5.01 -3.11 12.73
C GLY A 32 -3.81 -2.63 13.56
N ALA A 33 -3.22 -1.49 13.19
CA ALA A 33 -2.02 -0.97 13.84
C ALA A 33 -2.29 -0.52 15.29
N VAL A 34 -3.45 0.06 15.57
CA VAL A 34 -3.81 0.55 16.92
C VAL A 34 -4.69 -0.42 17.72
N ASN A 35 -5.24 -1.46 17.11
CA ASN A 35 -6.08 -2.45 17.78
C ASN A 35 -5.51 -3.86 17.63
N ARG A 36 -4.89 -4.37 18.70
CA ARG A 36 -4.17 -5.64 18.63
C ARG A 36 -5.06 -6.87 18.42
N SER A 37 -6.36 -6.77 18.70
CA SER A 37 -7.32 -7.81 18.36
C SER A 37 -7.48 -8.00 16.84
N GLN A 38 -7.13 -6.98 16.04
CA GLN A 38 -7.23 -6.99 14.57
C GLN A 38 -5.89 -7.36 13.91
N TYR A 39 -4.97 -8.00 14.63
CA TYR A 39 -3.62 -8.29 14.15
C TYR A 39 -3.61 -9.08 12.83
N TYR A 40 -4.36 -10.19 12.73
CA TYR A 40 -4.39 -10.98 11.50
C TYR A 40 -5.00 -10.21 10.32
N LYS A 41 -6.02 -9.38 10.59
CA LYS A 41 -6.58 -8.46 9.59
C LYS A 41 -5.52 -7.48 9.06
N LEU A 42 -4.69 -6.91 9.95
CA LEU A 42 -3.57 -6.05 9.54
C LEU A 42 -2.62 -6.76 8.58
N LEU A 43 -2.25 -8.01 8.87
CA LEU A 43 -1.32 -8.74 8.01
C LEU A 43 -1.93 -9.02 6.63
N GLY A 44 -3.25 -9.23 6.53
CA GLY A 44 -3.93 -9.29 5.23
C GLY A 44 -3.86 -7.98 4.46
N VAL A 45 -4.06 -6.85 5.15
CA VAL A 45 -3.90 -5.50 4.55
C VAL A 45 -2.48 -5.28 4.04
N MET A 46 -1.46 -5.65 4.83
CA MET A 46 -0.05 -5.53 4.45
C MET A 46 0.28 -6.43 3.24
N ALA A 47 -0.14 -7.69 3.26
CA ALA A 47 0.14 -8.63 2.19
C ALA A 47 -0.36 -8.13 0.82
N MET A 48 -1.58 -7.58 0.76
CA MET A 48 -2.09 -7.03 -0.51
C MET A 48 -1.41 -5.73 -0.91
N THR A 49 -0.92 -4.93 0.03
CA THR A 49 -0.14 -3.72 -0.29
C THR A 49 1.14 -4.10 -1.02
N GLU A 50 1.87 -5.08 -0.49
CA GLU A 50 3.15 -5.56 -1.03
C GLU A 50 2.99 -6.22 -2.40
N VAL A 51 1.83 -6.85 -2.66
CA VAL A 51 1.49 -7.42 -3.96
C VAL A 51 1.09 -6.34 -4.98
N LEU A 52 0.38 -5.30 -4.55
CA LEU A 52 -0.17 -4.27 -5.43
C LEU A 52 0.83 -3.16 -5.76
N ASP A 53 1.74 -2.84 -4.86
CA ASP A 53 2.61 -1.67 -4.95
C ASP A 53 3.59 -1.72 -6.14
N PRO A 54 4.36 -2.80 -6.40
CA PRO A 54 5.33 -2.85 -7.50
C PRO A 54 4.77 -2.49 -8.89
N PRO A 55 3.66 -3.09 -9.37
CA PRO A 55 3.13 -2.75 -10.69
C PRO A 55 2.62 -1.31 -10.77
N GLN A 56 2.17 -0.72 -9.67
CA GLN A 56 1.68 0.67 -9.64
C GLN A 56 2.84 1.66 -9.60
N TYR A 57 3.89 1.38 -8.81
CA TYR A 57 5.12 2.17 -8.80
C TYR A 57 5.80 2.18 -10.16
N MET A 58 5.79 1.05 -10.88
CA MET A 58 6.29 1.02 -12.26
C MET A 58 5.51 1.94 -13.20
N LYS A 59 4.18 2.03 -13.07
CA LYS A 59 3.37 2.96 -13.87
C LYS A 59 3.66 4.41 -13.49
N LEU A 60 3.80 4.70 -12.19
CA LEU A 60 4.13 6.02 -11.68
C LEU A 60 5.48 6.50 -12.19
N VAL A 61 6.54 5.70 -12.02
CA VAL A 61 7.90 6.00 -12.48
C VAL A 61 7.91 6.27 -13.99
N LYS A 62 7.26 5.41 -14.78
CA LYS A 62 7.10 5.63 -16.23
C LYS A 62 6.37 6.95 -16.54
N GLY A 63 5.38 7.32 -15.74
CA GLY A 63 4.67 8.60 -15.85
C GLY A 63 5.59 9.79 -15.57
N CYS A 64 6.32 9.76 -14.47
CA CYS A 64 7.26 10.79 -14.07
C CYS A 64 8.34 11.03 -15.13
N TYR A 65 8.92 9.96 -15.69
CA TYR A 65 9.92 10.11 -16.77
C TYR A 65 9.33 10.76 -18.03
N ARG A 66 8.07 10.45 -18.40
CA ARG A 66 7.41 11.14 -19.52
C ARG A 66 7.22 12.64 -19.27
N LEU A 67 7.14 13.05 -18.02
CA LEU A 67 6.99 14.46 -17.60
C LEU A 67 8.34 15.14 -17.33
N GLY A 68 9.47 14.46 -17.55
CA GLY A 68 10.81 15.05 -17.41
C GLY A 68 11.38 15.01 -15.98
N LEU A 69 10.77 14.27 -15.05
CA LEU A 69 11.38 14.02 -13.74
C LEU A 69 12.62 13.13 -13.89
N LEU A 70 13.60 13.31 -12.99
CA LEU A 70 14.84 12.56 -13.01
C LEU A 70 14.78 11.31 -12.13
N THR A 71 15.73 10.39 -12.31
CA THR A 71 15.84 9.16 -11.50
C THR A 71 15.87 9.45 -10.00
N ASP A 72 16.60 10.49 -9.60
CA ASP A 72 16.70 10.92 -8.19
C ASP A 72 15.35 11.41 -7.64
N ASP A 73 14.49 11.96 -8.49
CA ASP A 73 13.16 12.41 -8.07
C ASP A 73 12.25 11.22 -7.77
N VAL A 74 12.43 10.08 -8.45
CA VAL A 74 11.60 8.88 -8.29
C VAL A 74 12.31 7.74 -7.58
N HIS A 75 13.45 8.00 -6.94
CA HIS A 75 14.33 6.99 -6.36
C HIS A 75 13.58 6.03 -5.43
N TYR A 76 12.78 6.58 -4.50
CA TYR A 76 11.94 5.81 -3.58
C TYR A 76 11.11 4.74 -4.31
N TYR A 77 10.34 5.16 -5.31
CA TYR A 77 9.49 4.24 -6.07
C TYR A 77 10.30 3.24 -6.89
N ASN A 78 11.45 3.66 -7.43
CA ASN A 78 12.29 2.80 -8.25
C ASN A 78 12.92 1.66 -7.44
N GLU A 79 13.33 1.92 -6.19
CA GLU A 79 13.80 0.88 -5.27
C GLU A 79 12.69 -0.15 -4.98
N HIS A 80 11.49 0.33 -4.65
CA HIS A 80 10.36 -0.50 -4.25
C HIS A 80 9.79 -1.36 -5.39
N ILE A 81 9.96 -0.97 -6.67
CA ILE A 81 9.61 -1.85 -7.80
C ILE A 81 10.35 -3.19 -7.75
N THR A 82 11.61 -3.20 -7.31
CA THR A 82 12.44 -4.42 -7.31
C THR A 82 12.43 -5.14 -5.98
N ILE A 83 12.45 -4.39 -4.88
CA ILE A 83 12.52 -4.95 -3.53
C ILE A 83 11.20 -5.65 -3.17
N ASP A 84 10.06 -5.02 -3.47
CA ASP A 84 8.76 -5.48 -2.96
C ASP A 84 8.21 -6.71 -3.70
N ILE A 85 8.75 -7.05 -4.88
CA ILE A 85 8.40 -8.30 -5.59
C ILE A 85 8.66 -9.51 -4.69
N LYS A 86 9.77 -9.51 -3.96
CA LYS A 86 10.08 -10.59 -3.02
C LYS A 86 9.26 -10.50 -1.74
N HIS A 87 8.93 -9.29 -1.30
CA HIS A 87 8.15 -9.08 -0.08
C HIS A 87 6.74 -9.63 -0.21
N GLY A 88 6.07 -9.46 -1.36
CA GLY A 88 4.74 -10.03 -1.60
C GLY A 88 4.69 -11.55 -1.39
N ASP A 89 5.61 -12.29 -2.03
CA ASP A 89 5.72 -13.74 -1.86
C ASP A 89 6.07 -14.11 -0.42
N ASP A 90 7.02 -13.42 0.20
CA ASP A 90 7.44 -13.70 1.58
C ASP A 90 6.30 -13.43 2.59
N TRP A 91 5.48 -12.40 2.37
CA TRP A 91 4.27 -12.14 3.16
C TRP A 91 3.27 -13.29 3.08
N LEU A 92 2.98 -13.78 1.88
CA LEU A 92 2.01 -14.86 1.68
C LEU A 92 2.54 -16.20 2.24
N TYR A 93 3.75 -16.58 1.83
CA TYR A 93 4.26 -17.93 2.07
C TYR A 93 5.05 -18.08 3.37
N LYS A 94 5.73 -17.03 3.84
CA LYS A 94 6.57 -17.10 5.05
C LYS A 94 5.93 -16.48 6.28
N VAL A 95 4.97 -15.58 6.12
CA VAL A 95 4.22 -14.99 7.23
C VAL A 95 2.84 -15.62 7.36
N ILE A 96 1.95 -15.41 6.38
CA ILE A 96 0.55 -15.84 6.48
C ILE A 96 0.43 -17.36 6.57
N ASN A 97 1.01 -18.11 5.64
CA ASN A 97 0.93 -19.58 5.68
C ASN A 97 1.52 -20.15 6.97
N ASN A 98 2.65 -19.61 7.45
CA ASN A 98 3.25 -20.07 8.70
C ASN A 98 2.33 -19.90 9.91
N ILE A 99 1.56 -18.79 9.94
CA ILE A 99 0.58 -18.54 11.00
C ILE A 99 -0.64 -19.46 10.83
N VAL A 100 -1.16 -19.59 9.61
CA VAL A 100 -2.33 -20.45 9.32
C VAL A 100 -2.05 -21.90 9.68
N ASP A 101 -0.85 -22.41 9.41
CA ASP A 101 -0.45 -23.78 9.76
C ASP A 101 -0.52 -24.04 11.28
N LYS A 102 -0.27 -23.01 12.09
CA LYS A 102 -0.30 -23.09 13.57
C LYS A 102 -1.66 -22.70 14.16
N ASN A 103 -2.41 -21.86 13.46
CA ASN A 103 -3.71 -21.33 13.88
C ASN A 103 -4.66 -21.22 12.67
N PRO A 104 -5.29 -22.32 12.24
CA PRO A 104 -6.11 -22.34 11.04
C PRO A 104 -7.28 -21.35 11.03
N ASP A 105 -7.83 -21.05 12.22
CA ASP A 105 -8.96 -20.12 12.38
C ASP A 105 -8.59 -18.67 12.01
N SER A 106 -7.30 -18.32 11.98
CA SER A 106 -6.81 -17.01 11.56
C SER A 106 -7.05 -16.70 10.07
N LYS A 107 -7.30 -17.73 9.25
CA LYS A 107 -7.43 -17.61 7.79
C LYS A 107 -8.52 -16.63 7.36
N SER A 108 -9.65 -16.60 8.07
CA SER A 108 -10.76 -15.69 7.75
C SER A 108 -10.37 -14.22 7.95
N GLU A 109 -9.62 -13.91 9.00
CA GLU A 109 -9.18 -12.55 9.29
C GLU A 109 -8.15 -12.05 8.27
N PHE A 110 -7.20 -12.90 7.84
CA PHE A 110 -6.29 -12.56 6.74
C PHE A 110 -7.07 -12.24 5.46
N TYR A 111 -8.02 -13.10 5.09
CA TYR A 111 -8.85 -12.90 3.90
C TYR A 111 -9.65 -11.59 3.97
N GLN A 112 -10.26 -11.30 5.12
CA GLN A 112 -10.98 -10.05 5.33
C GLN A 112 -10.06 -8.82 5.22
N GLY A 113 -8.85 -8.88 5.78
CA GLY A 113 -7.86 -7.83 5.66
C GLY A 113 -7.42 -7.59 4.21
N SER A 114 -7.17 -8.66 3.47
CA SER A 114 -6.84 -8.59 2.05
C SER A 114 -7.95 -7.94 1.24
N LEU A 115 -9.19 -8.38 1.43
CA LEU A 115 -10.35 -7.81 0.74
C LEU A 115 -10.54 -6.33 1.09
N LEU A 116 -10.39 -5.96 2.36
CA LEU A 116 -10.46 -4.57 2.81
C LEU A 116 -9.43 -3.69 2.09
N ARG A 117 -8.19 -4.16 1.95
CA ARG A 117 -7.14 -3.42 1.23
C ARG A 117 -7.45 -3.27 -0.26
N LEU A 118 -7.88 -4.35 -0.90
CA LEU A 118 -8.23 -4.35 -2.33
C LEU A 118 -9.38 -3.38 -2.62
N GLN A 119 -10.45 -3.44 -1.82
CA GLN A 119 -11.64 -2.58 -2.00
C GLN A 119 -11.33 -1.10 -1.74
N THR A 120 -10.51 -0.79 -0.72
CA THR A 120 -10.11 0.60 -0.47
C THR A 120 -9.16 1.12 -1.54
N ALA A 121 -8.28 0.27 -2.08
CA ALA A 121 -7.43 0.62 -3.23
C ALA A 121 -8.27 0.93 -4.47
N GLU A 122 -9.18 0.03 -4.82
CA GLU A 122 -10.06 0.15 -5.98
C GLU A 122 -10.85 1.47 -5.94
N ARG A 123 -11.56 1.74 -4.84
CA ARG A 123 -12.34 2.98 -4.68
C ARG A 123 -11.48 4.23 -4.77
N TYR A 124 -10.26 4.19 -4.27
CA TYR A 124 -9.35 5.32 -4.38
C TYR A 124 -8.89 5.53 -5.82
N TYR A 125 -8.56 4.46 -6.55
CA TYR A 125 -8.19 4.56 -7.96
C TYR A 125 -9.35 4.97 -8.86
N ASP A 126 -10.58 4.54 -8.57
CA ASP A 126 -11.78 4.97 -9.33
C ASP A 126 -12.06 6.47 -9.18
N TYR A 127 -11.58 7.07 -8.09
CA TYR A 127 -11.71 8.50 -7.85
C TYR A 127 -10.65 9.35 -8.57
N LEU A 128 -9.44 8.81 -8.78
CA LEU A 128 -8.30 9.52 -9.40
C LEU A 128 -8.44 9.64 -10.92
#